data_AF-A0AA37QJY8-F1
#
_entry.id   AF-A0AA37QJY8-F1
#
_cell.length_a   1.000
_cell.length_b   1.000
_cell.length_c   1.000
_cell.angle_alpha   90.00
_cell.angle_beta   90.00
_cell.angle_gamma   90.00
#
_symmetry.space_group_name_H-M   'P 1'
#
loop_
_entity.id
_entity.type
_entity.pdbx_description
1 polymer ?
#
loop_
_entity_poly.entity_id
_entity_poly.type
_entity_poly.pdbx_seq_one_letter_code
_entity_poly.pdbx_strand_id
1 'polypeptide(L)' 'MVDKKPLFQVIDDAVCNKILAPTISENMKEIVEAFDMNQIFGRKEVKKNLDMVIIKQAKQ' A
#
# COMPACT_ATOMS: atom_id res chain seq x y z
N MET A 1 -9.53 14.41 14.57
CA MET A 1 -8.71 13.72 13.56
C MET A 1 -9.69 12.96 12.69
N VAL A 2 -9.64 13.12 11.36
CA VAL A 2 -10.50 12.32 10.48
C VAL A 2 -9.99 10.89 10.55
N ASP A 3 -10.75 9.98 11.14
CA ASP A 3 -10.45 8.55 11.12
C ASP A 3 -10.38 8.11 9.66
N LYS A 4 -9.16 7.90 9.17
CA LYS A 4 -8.93 7.40 7.82
C LYS A 4 -9.19 5.90 7.85
N LYS A 5 -10.37 5.49 7.38
CA LYS A 5 -10.69 4.09 7.14
C LYS A 5 -9.67 3.48 6.16
N PRO A 6 -9.22 2.23 6.39
CA PRO A 6 -8.48 1.45 5.40
C PRO A 6 -9.19 1.44 4.05
N LEU A 7 -8.44 1.52 2.96
CA LEU A 7 -9.00 1.64 1.61
C LEU A 7 -9.88 0.44 1.23
N PHE A 8 -9.53 -0.77 1.70
CA PHE A 8 -10.36 -1.96 1.55
C PHE A 8 -11.76 -1.81 2.16
N GLN A 9 -11.85 -1.22 3.36
CA GLN A 9 -13.15 -0.95 4.00
C GLN A 9 -13.98 0.08 3.22
N VAL A 10 -13.33 1.07 2.59
CA VAL A 10 -14.03 2.05 1.75
C VAL A 10 -14.62 1.38 0.51
N ILE A 11 -13.89 0.45 -0.11
CA ILE A 11 -14.37 -0.33 -1.27
C ILE A 11 -15.54 -1.23 -0.86
N ASP A 12 -15.44 -1.94 0.26
CA ASP A 12 -16.51 -2.79 0.78
C ASP A 12 -17.78 -2.00 1.10
N ASP A 13 -17.63 -0.85 1.78
CA ASP A 13 -18.74 0.05 2.08
C ASP A 13 -19.42 0.53 0.78
N ALA A 14 -18.66 0.81 -0.28
CA ALA A 14 -19.23 1.26 -1.55
C ALA A 14 -20.01 0.15 -2.29
N VAL A 15 -19.62 -1.12 -2.15
CA VAL A 15 -20.39 -2.26 -2.67
C VAL A 15 -21.67 -2.45 -1.86
N CYS A 16 -21.58 -2.43 -0.52
CA CYS A 16 -22.75 -2.54 0.36
C CYS A 16 -23.78 -1.44 0.09
N ASN A 17 -23.32 -0.22 -0.17
CA ASN A 17 -24.16 0.93 -0.52
C ASN A 17 -24.58 0.96 -2.01
N LYS A 18 -24.25 -0.08 -2.80
CA LYS A 18 -24.57 -0.21 -4.22
C LYS A 18 -24.04 0.92 -5.10
N ILE A 19 -23.00 1.61 -4.65
CA ILE A 19 -22.29 2.64 -5.43
C ILE A 19 -21.34 1.96 -6.43
N LEU A 20 -20.71 0.88 -6.02
CA LEU A 20 -19.79 0.08 -6.82
C LEU A 20 -20.40 -1.29 -7.13
N ALA A 21 -20.27 -1.71 -8.39
CA ALA A 21 -20.61 -3.08 -8.77
C ALA A 21 -19.59 -4.06 -8.16
N PRO A 22 -20.02 -5.27 -7.74
CA PRO A 22 -19.13 -6.27 -7.15
C PRO A 22 -17.89 -6.55 -8.00
N THR A 23 -18.06 -6.69 -9.31
CA THR A 23 -16.98 -6.96 -10.27
C THR A 23 -15.95 -5.82 -10.33
N ILE A 24 -16.38 -4.57 -10.19
CA ILE A 24 -15.46 -3.43 -10.15
C ILE A 24 -14.71 -3.41 -8.81
N SER A 25 -15.37 -3.79 -7.71
CA SER A 25 -14.72 -3.90 -6.40
C SER A 25 -13.59 -4.94 -6.40
N GLU A 26 -13.79 -6.12 -7.00
CA GLU A 26 -12.72 -7.13 -7.11
C GLU A 26 -11.49 -6.56 -7.84
N ASN A 27 -11.68 -5.93 -8.99
CA ASN A 27 -10.59 -5.29 -9.74
C ASN A 27 -9.89 -4.19 -8.91
N MET A 28 -10.65 -3.39 -8.14
CA MET A 28 -10.06 -2.36 -7.29
C MET A 28 -9.26 -2.98 -6.13
N LYS A 29 -9.70 -4.09 -5.56
CA LYS A 29 -8.96 -4.78 -4.49
C LYS A 29 -7.63 -5.33 -5.01
N GLU A 30 -7.62 -5.96 -6.19
CA GLU A 30 -6.38 -6.43 -6.82
C GLU A 30 -5.37 -5.30 -7.06
N ILE A 31 -5.85 -4.14 -7.55
CA ILE A 31 -5.00 -2.96 -7.73
C ILE A 31 -4.42 -2.50 -6.39
N VAL A 32 -5.24 -2.39 -5.34
CA VAL A 32 -4.79 -1.95 -4.02
C VAL A 32 -3.75 -2.91 -3.43
N GLU A 33 -3.98 -4.22 -3.53
CA GLU A 33 -3.01 -5.23 -3.08
C GLU A 33 -1.68 -5.13 -3.84
N ALA A 34 -1.73 -5.00 -5.17
CA ALA A 34 -0.53 -4.83 -5.98
C ALA A 34 0.25 -3.56 -5.60
N PHE A 35 -0.45 -2.45 -5.38
CA PHE A 35 0.18 -1.19 -4.95
C PHE A 35 0.80 -1.29 -3.55
N ASP A 36 0.11 -1.92 -2.59
CA ASP A 36 0.59 -2.05 -1.21
C ASP A 36 1.82 -2.97 -1.13
N MET A 37 1.81 -4.09 -1.87
CA MET A 37 2.97 -4.97 -1.99
C MET A 37 4.17 -4.28 -2.64
N ASN A 38 3.95 -3.51 -3.70
CA ASN A 38 5.02 -2.75 -4.37
C ASN A 38 5.58 -1.62 -3.49
N GLN A 39 4.75 -0.95 -2.70
CA GLN A 39 5.17 0.03 -1.69
C GLN A 39 6.04 -0.61 -0.60
N ILE A 40 5.65 -1.78 -0.10
CA ILE A 40 6.42 -2.52 0.92
C ILE A 40 7.77 -2.95 0.35
N PHE A 41 7.81 -3.45 -0.89
CA PHE A 41 9.04 -3.88 -1.53
C PHE A 41 10.00 -2.69 -1.77
N GLY A 42 9.49 -1.59 -2.33
CA GLY A 42 10.27 -0.37 -2.53
C GLY A 42 10.82 0.21 -1.22
N ARG A 43 10.04 0.20 -0.13
CA ARG A 43 10.52 0.65 1.19
C ARG A 43 11.64 -0.22 1.74
N LYS A 44 11.55 -1.54 1.57
CA LYS A 44 12.62 -2.48 2.00
C LYS A 44 13.90 -2.24 1.21
N GLU A 45 13.80 -2.01 -0.10
CA GLU A 45 14.94 -1.73 -0.96
C GLU A 45 15.61 -0.39 -0.61
N VAL A 46 14.81 0.68 -0.44
CA VAL A 46 15.31 2.00 -0.01
C VAL A 46 16.00 1.90 1.36
N LYS A 47 15.41 1.19 2.32
CA LYS A 47 16.02 0.99 3.64
C LYS A 47 17.37 0.27 3.53
N LYS A 48 17.43 -0.83 2.78
CA LYS A 48 18.68 -1.59 2.58
C LYS A 48 19.77 -0.72 1.95
N ASN A 49 19.42 0.13 0.99
CA ASN A 49 20.36 1.03 0.34
C ASN A 49 20.87 2.11 1.30
N LEU A 50 20.00 2.69 2.13
CA LEU A 50 20.38 3.64 3.17
C LEU A 50 21.31 3.03 4.21
N ASP A 51 20.98 1.83 4.72
CA ASP A 51 21.81 1.11 5.69
C ASP A 51 23.21 0.84 5.10
N MET A 52 23.29 0.47 3.82
CA MET A 52 24.57 0.25 3.12
C MET A 52 25.41 1.53 3.02
N VAL A 53 24.79 2.68 2.77
CA VAL A 53 25.47 3.99 2.69
C VAL A 53 26.00 4.40 4.06
N ILE A 54 25.20 4.26 5.12
CA ILE A 54 25.60 4.60 6.49
C ILE A 54 26.80 3.76 6.94
N ILE A 55 26.78 2.44 6.68
CA ILE A 55 27.89 1.55 7.02
C ILE A 55 29.18 1.93 6.29
N LYS A 56 29.09 2.36 5.02
CA LYS A 56 30.27 2.82 4.27
C LYS A 56 30.85 4.11 4.84
N GLN A 57 30.01 5.06 5.26
CA GLN A 57 30.46 6.31 5.87
C GLN A 57 31.08 6.10 7.26
N ALA A 58 30.60 5.13 8.04
CA ALA A 58 31.14 4.82 9.37
C ALA A 58 32.51 4.11 9.37
N LYS A 59 33.00 3.69 8.20
CA LYS A 59 34.30 3.00 8.03
C LYS A 59 35.39 3.90 7.41
N GLN A 60 35.07 5.16 7.13
CA GLN A 60 36.02 6.21 6.71
C GLN A 60 36.42 7.04 7.92
#